data_AF-A0A3D5DEC4-F1
#
_entry.id   AF-A0A3D5DEC4-F1
#
_cell.length_a   1.000
_cell.length_b   1.000
_cell.length_c   1.000
_cell.angle_alpha   90.00
_cell.angle_beta   90.00
_cell.angle_gamma   90.00
#
_symmetry.space_group_name_H-M   'P 1'
#
loop_
_entity.id
_entity.type
_entity.pdbx_description
1 polymer ?
#
loop_
_entity_poly.entity_id
_entity_poly.type
_entity_poly.pdbx_seq_one_letter_code
_entity_poly.pdbx_strand_id
1 'polypeptide(L)'
;MLPEAFADLEPLAESGWCLATEAERVAKRHASTEQELRHFYDLVVPRLEAVIAYLDAFQLDKLPDAEKHLMCLLLSMAEVTFAVEKFDADESTYEGLPANRFVPVHDIPAGGLYTPFEYK
;
A
#
# COMPACT_ATOMS: atom_id res chain seq x y z
N MET A 1 14.73 8.65 2.84
CA MET A 1 14.48 7.22 2.56
C MET A 1 14.04 7.04 1.13
N LEU A 2 13.32 8.02 0.56
CA LEU A 2 12.94 8.07 -0.85
C LEU A 2 14.00 8.80 -1.71
N PRO A 3 13.93 8.70 -3.04
CA PRO A 3 14.75 9.51 -3.94
C PRO A 3 14.45 11.01 -3.76
N GLU A 4 15.45 11.86 -3.98
CA GLU A 4 15.35 13.31 -3.75
C GLU A 4 14.18 13.96 -4.51
N ALA A 5 13.86 13.46 -5.71
CA ALA A 5 12.75 13.93 -6.53
C ALA A 5 11.36 13.74 -5.88
N PHE A 6 11.26 12.89 -4.85
CA PHE A 6 10.02 12.55 -4.14
C PHE A 6 10.13 12.82 -2.64
N ALA A 7 11.00 13.74 -2.23
CA ALA A 7 11.19 14.10 -0.82
C ALA A 7 9.92 14.65 -0.16
N ASP A 8 8.93 15.11 -0.94
CA ASP A 8 7.62 15.52 -0.43
C ASP A 8 6.76 14.35 0.07
N LEU A 9 7.07 13.12 -0.35
CA LEU A 9 6.41 11.90 0.13
C LEU A 9 7.14 11.26 1.32
N GLU A 10 8.28 11.81 1.73
CA GLU A 10 9.08 11.31 2.85
C GLU A 10 8.28 11.16 4.16
N PRO A 11 7.34 12.05 4.53
CA PRO A 11 6.51 11.86 5.72
C PRO A 11 5.69 10.55 5.70
N LEU A 12 5.28 10.08 4.52
CA LEU A 12 4.57 8.80 4.38
C LEU A 12 5.51 7.62 4.56
N ALA A 13 6.73 7.72 4.04
CA ALA A 13 7.77 6.72 4.25
C ALA A 13 8.11 6.59 5.74
N GLU A 14 8.28 7.71 6.44
CA GLU A 14 8.53 7.77 7.88
C GLU A 14 7.33 7.24 8.70
N SER A 15 6.11 7.41 8.20
CA SER A 15 4.88 6.89 8.82
C SER A 15 4.66 5.39 8.61
N GLY A 16 5.61 4.70 7.96
CA GLY A 16 5.63 3.25 7.80
C GLY A 16 4.78 2.74 6.64
N TRP A 17 4.64 3.50 5.55
CA TRP A 17 3.90 3.07 4.36
C TRP A 17 4.76 2.35 3.30
N CYS A 18 6.08 2.29 3.50
CA CYS A 18 7.00 1.56 2.61
C CYS A 18 7.06 0.05 2.96
N LEU A 19 5.92 -0.63 2.87
CA LEU A 19 5.76 -2.04 3.28
C LEU A 19 5.90 -2.99 2.09
N ALA A 20 6.70 -4.04 2.26
CA ALA A 20 7.09 -4.92 1.15
C ALA A 20 5.99 -5.91 0.77
N THR A 21 5.27 -6.45 1.76
CA THR A 21 4.27 -7.50 1.54
C THR A 21 2.86 -6.93 1.44
N GLU A 22 1.99 -7.61 0.68
CA GLU A 22 0.57 -7.26 0.59
C GLU A 22 -0.10 -7.39 1.96
N ALA A 23 0.24 -8.46 2.71
CA ALA A 23 -0.27 -8.67 4.06
C ALA A 23 0.03 -7.50 5.01
N GLU A 24 1.26 -6.98 5.01
CA GLU A 24 1.63 -5.81 5.83
C GLU A 24 0.86 -4.56 5.39
N ARG A 25 0.72 -4.31 4.08
CA ARG A 25 -0.01 -3.15 3.55
C ARG A 25 -1.48 -3.20 3.90
N VAL A 26 -2.12 -4.36 3.73
CA VAL A 26 -3.52 -4.59 4.11
C VAL A 26 -3.70 -4.39 5.61
N ALA A 27 -2.83 -4.97 6.45
CA ALA A 27 -2.89 -4.79 7.90
C ALA A 27 -2.74 -3.31 8.31
N LYS A 28 -1.81 -2.59 7.68
CA LYS A 28 -1.61 -1.15 7.90
C LYS A 28 -2.86 -0.35 7.52
N ARG A 29 -3.45 -0.62 6.36
CA ARG A 29 -4.70 0.01 5.90
C ARG A 29 -5.83 -0.16 6.92
N HIS A 30 -6.08 -1.39 7.37
CA HIS A 30 -7.13 -1.67 8.35
C HIS A 30 -6.86 -1.08 9.74
N ALA A 31 -5.58 -0.93 10.12
CA ALA A 31 -5.20 -0.28 11.37
C ALA A 31 -5.24 1.26 11.28
N SER A 32 -5.36 1.82 10.07
CA SER A 32 -5.36 3.26 9.84
C SER A 32 -6.76 3.87 9.90
N THR A 33 -6.80 5.11 10.37
CA THR A 33 -8.04 5.90 10.36
C THR A 33 -8.35 6.41 8.97
N GLU A 34 -9.63 6.70 8.71
CA GLU A 34 -10.07 7.35 7.47
C GLU A 34 -9.27 8.63 7.15
N GLN A 35 -8.97 9.45 8.14
CA GLN A 35 -8.19 10.67 7.96
C GLN A 35 -6.76 10.38 7.51
N GLU A 36 -6.11 9.36 8.07
CA GLU A 36 -4.78 8.92 7.65
C GLU A 36 -4.79 8.38 6.22
N LEU A 37 -5.82 7.60 5.86
CA LEU A 37 -5.98 7.06 4.51
C LEU A 37 -6.23 8.17 3.48
N ARG A 38 -7.09 9.15 3.80
CA ARG A 38 -7.31 10.33 2.94
C ARG A 38 -6.04 11.17 2.81
N HIS A 39 -5.33 11.40 3.91
CA HIS A 39 -4.06 12.15 3.86
C HIS A 39 -3.00 11.46 3.00
N PHE A 40 -2.86 10.14 3.12
CA PHE A 40 -2.00 9.33 2.25
C PHE A 40 -2.39 9.50 0.78
N TYR A 41 -3.68 9.30 0.49
CA TYR A 41 -4.23 9.39 -0.86
C TYR A 41 -3.96 10.76 -1.50
N ASP A 42 -4.28 11.84 -0.79
CA ASP A 42 -4.13 13.22 -1.29
C ASP A 42 -2.67 13.59 -1.59
N LEU A 43 -1.70 13.00 -0.87
CA LEU A 43 -0.28 13.21 -1.13
C LEU A 43 0.22 12.37 -2.31
N VAL A 44 -0.26 11.14 -2.46
CA VAL A 44 0.28 10.21 -3.47
C VAL A 44 -0.38 10.37 -4.84
N VAL A 45 -1.70 10.62 -4.93
CA VAL A 45 -2.41 10.76 -6.23
C VAL A 45 -1.71 11.74 -7.17
N PRO A 46 -1.36 12.98 -6.76
CA PRO A 46 -0.76 13.94 -7.68
C PRO A 46 0.64 13.52 -8.17
N ARG A 47 1.28 12.56 -7.47
CA ARG A 47 2.62 12.05 -7.78
C ARG A 47 2.61 10.73 -8.55
N LEU A 48 1.48 10.04 -8.66
CA LEU A 48 1.39 8.71 -9.27
C LEU A 48 2.06 8.61 -10.64
N GLU A 49 1.68 9.47 -11.59
CA GLU A 49 2.25 9.44 -12.94
C GLU A 49 3.77 9.68 -12.93
N ALA A 50 4.24 10.61 -12.10
CA ALA A 50 5.67 10.92 -11.99
C ALA A 50 6.47 9.78 -11.35
N VAL A 51 5.91 9.12 -10.34
CA VAL A 51 6.52 7.96 -9.67
C VAL A 51 6.61 6.77 -10.64
N ILE A 52 5.53 6.46 -11.36
CA ILE A 52 5.51 5.38 -12.34
C ILE A 52 6.55 5.63 -13.43
N ALA A 53 6.53 6.82 -14.05
CA ALA A 53 7.49 7.17 -15.09
C ALA A 53 8.95 7.13 -14.60
N TYR A 54 9.20 7.46 -13.33
CA TYR A 54 10.52 7.35 -12.73
C TYR A 54 10.95 5.89 -12.53
N LEU A 55 10.07 5.05 -11.97
CA LEU A 55 10.36 3.64 -11.71
C LEU A 55 10.49 2.80 -12.99
N ASP A 56 9.83 3.19 -14.08
CA ASP A 56 9.94 2.55 -15.41
C ASP A 56 11.38 2.58 -15.99
N ALA A 57 12.24 3.47 -15.48
CA ALA A 57 13.65 3.54 -15.87
C ALA A 57 14.52 2.42 -15.26
N PHE A 58 13.98 1.63 -14.33
CA PHE A 58 14.73 0.64 -13.57
C PHE A 58 14.29 -0.80 -13.86
N GLN A 59 15.21 -1.74 -13.64
CA GLN A 59 14.88 -3.16 -13.55
C GLN A 59 14.33 -3.48 -12.16
N LEU A 60 13.12 -4.01 -12.07
CA LEU A 60 12.41 -4.26 -10.80
C LEU A 60 13.18 -5.18 -9.84
N ASP A 61 13.93 -6.15 -10.36
CA ASP A 61 14.75 -7.08 -9.58
C ASP A 61 16.05 -6.45 -9.04
N LYS A 62 16.39 -5.23 -9.45
CA LYS A 62 17.64 -4.53 -9.12
C LYS A 62 17.45 -3.08 -8.69
N LEU A 63 16.29 -2.78 -8.11
CA LEU A 63 16.04 -1.45 -7.55
C LEU A 63 17.05 -1.12 -6.44
N PRO A 64 17.65 0.07 -6.44
CA PRO A 64 18.32 0.59 -5.25
C PRO A 64 17.32 0.80 -4.11
N ASP A 65 17.81 0.93 -2.88
CA ASP A 65 16.93 0.85 -1.71
C ASP A 65 15.93 2.02 -1.62
N ALA A 66 16.29 3.20 -2.12
CA ALA A 66 15.37 4.35 -2.16
C ALA A 66 14.21 4.10 -3.13
N GLU A 67 14.51 3.57 -4.31
CA GLU A 67 13.53 3.19 -5.33
C GLU A 67 12.66 2.02 -4.87
N LYS A 68 13.22 1.06 -4.11
CA LYS A 68 12.42 0.00 -3.48
C LYS A 68 11.38 0.58 -2.53
N HIS A 69 11.76 1.53 -1.67
CA HIS A 69 10.81 2.19 -0.79
C HIS A 69 9.73 2.93 -1.57
N LEU A 70 10.11 3.63 -2.64
CA LEU A 70 9.16 4.32 -3.50
C LEU A 70 8.19 3.35 -4.20
N MET A 71 8.69 2.19 -4.65
CA MET A 71 7.85 1.12 -5.20
C MET A 71 6.89 0.55 -4.14
N CYS A 72 7.37 0.29 -2.93
CA CYS A 72 6.51 -0.15 -1.83
C CYS A 72 5.41 0.89 -1.50
N LEU A 73 5.75 2.18 -1.55
CA LEU A 73 4.78 3.26 -1.36
C LEU A 73 3.70 3.25 -2.46
N LEU A 74 4.09 3.04 -3.72
CA LEU A 74 3.16 2.88 -4.84
C LEU A 74 2.26 1.64 -4.67
N LEU A 75 2.81 0.53 -4.17
CA LEU A 75 2.03 -0.67 -3.86
C LEU A 75 1.05 -0.42 -2.70
N SER A 76 1.41 0.39 -1.70
CA SER A 76 0.50 0.82 -0.64
C SER A 76 -0.66 1.66 -1.17
N MET A 77 -0.41 2.47 -2.20
CA MET A 77 -1.48 3.20 -2.86
C MET A 77 -2.54 2.28 -3.46
N ALA A 78 -2.15 1.14 -4.04
CA ALA A 78 -3.10 0.18 -4.57
C ALA A 78 -4.06 -0.35 -3.51
N GLU A 79 -3.62 -0.49 -2.25
CA GLU A 79 -4.50 -0.87 -1.14
C GLU A 79 -5.38 0.30 -0.68
N VAL A 80 -4.82 1.51 -0.60
CA VAL A 80 -5.51 2.70 -0.07
C VAL A 80 -6.59 3.21 -1.02
N THR A 81 -6.39 3.16 -2.35
CA THR A 81 -7.41 3.58 -3.33
C THR A 81 -8.71 2.83 -3.14
N PHE A 82 -8.65 1.51 -2.90
CA PHE A 82 -9.85 0.72 -2.64
C PHE A 82 -10.63 1.22 -1.43
N ALA A 83 -9.95 1.57 -0.33
CA ALA A 83 -10.60 2.09 0.88
C ALA A 83 -11.25 3.47 0.67
N VAL A 84 -10.53 4.38 0.02
CA VAL A 84 -10.95 5.79 -0.12
C VAL A 84 -12.02 5.97 -1.21
N GLU A 85 -11.89 5.30 -2.35
CA GLU A 85 -12.78 5.50 -3.50
C GLU A 85 -14.06 4.64 -3.46
N LYS A 86 -13.99 3.45 -2.84
CA LYS A 86 -15.03 2.42 -3.03
C LYS A 86 -15.98 2.24 -1.86
N PHE A 87 -15.63 2.73 -0.66
CA PHE A 87 -16.39 2.41 0.57
C PHE A 87 -16.92 3.60 1.36
N ASP A 88 -16.59 4.86 1.02
CA ASP A 88 -16.88 6.01 1.89
C ASP A 88 -16.52 5.74 3.37
N ALA A 89 -15.44 4.96 3.57
CA ALA A 89 -14.94 4.45 4.85
C ALA A 89 -15.73 3.34 5.59
N ASP A 90 -16.78 2.74 5.01
CA ASP A 90 -17.41 1.51 5.54
C ASP A 90 -16.78 0.24 4.94
N GLU A 91 -15.67 -0.21 5.55
CA GLU A 91 -14.95 -1.42 5.15
C GLU A 91 -15.57 -2.73 5.67
N SER A 92 -16.72 -2.69 6.34
CA SER A 92 -17.30 -3.89 6.95
C SER A 92 -17.80 -4.91 5.92
N THR A 93 -18.18 -4.45 4.71
CA THR A 93 -18.70 -5.31 3.65
C THR A 93 -18.29 -4.87 2.23
N TYR A 94 -17.80 -5.81 1.42
CA TYR A 94 -17.65 -5.66 -0.04
C TYR A 94 -18.70 -6.52 -0.74
N GLU A 95 -19.65 -5.91 -1.45
CA GLU A 95 -20.77 -6.64 -2.10
C GLU A 95 -21.52 -7.58 -1.13
N GLY A 96 -21.57 -7.25 0.16
CA GLY A 96 -22.16 -8.08 1.21
C GLY A 96 -21.27 -9.20 1.78
N LEU A 97 -20.00 -9.28 1.37
CA LEU A 97 -18.99 -10.18 1.95
C LEU A 97 -18.12 -9.44 2.96
N PRO A 98 -17.81 -10.05 4.12
CA PRO A 98 -16.90 -9.45 5.08
C PRO A 98 -15.49 -9.35 4.49
N ALA A 99 -14.81 -8.22 4.72
CA ALA A 99 -13.48 -7.93 4.18
C ALA A 99 -12.45 -9.02 4.55
N ASN A 100 -12.59 -9.65 5.71
CA ASN A 100 -11.74 -10.76 6.17
C ASN A 100 -11.80 -12.04 5.31
N ARG A 101 -12.68 -12.08 4.31
CA ARG A 101 -12.76 -13.16 3.32
C ARG A 101 -11.81 -12.95 2.14
N PHE A 102 -11.30 -11.73 1.95
CA PHE A 102 -10.32 -11.40 0.91
C PHE A 102 -8.92 -11.48 1.50
N VAL A 103 -8.28 -12.61 1.23
CA VAL A 103 -7.01 -12.98 1.83
C VAL A 103 -5.90 -12.86 0.79
N PRO A 104 -4.84 -12.06 1.06
CA PRO A 104 -3.63 -12.07 0.25
C PRO A 104 -3.01 -13.47 0.24
N VAL A 105 -2.94 -14.09 -0.94
CA VAL A 105 -2.30 -15.41 -1.14
C VAL A 105 -0.94 -15.30 -1.81
N HIS A 106 -0.61 -14.13 -2.34
CA HIS A 106 0.63 -13.89 -3.09
C HIS A 106 1.89 -13.91 -2.20
N ASP A 107 1.74 -13.64 -0.91
CA ASP A 107 2.84 -13.67 0.07
C ASP A 107 3.07 -15.06 0.69
N ILE A 108 2.26 -16.06 0.32
CA ILE A 108 2.36 -17.41 0.87
C ILE A 108 3.45 -18.19 0.08
N PRO A 109 4.50 -18.71 0.73
CA PRO A 109 5.46 -19.58 0.06
C PRO A 109 4.77 -20.79 -0.57
N ALA A 110 5.25 -21.27 -1.72
CA ALA A 110 4.66 -22.44 -2.38
C ALA A 110 4.52 -23.63 -1.40
N GLY A 111 3.27 -24.00 -1.08
CA GLY A 111 2.94 -25.07 -0.13
C GLY A 111 2.70 -24.64 1.32
N GLY A 112 2.71 -23.35 1.63
CA GLY A 112 2.34 -22.81 2.94
C GLY A 112 0.82 -22.84 3.19
N LEU A 113 0.41 -23.15 4.42
CA LEU A 113 -0.97 -22.98 4.86
C LEU A 113 -1.19 -21.52 5.27
N TYR A 114 -2.29 -20.94 4.82
CA TYR A 114 -2.73 -19.61 5.24
C TYR A 114 -3.02 -19.56 6.74
N THR A 115 -2.47 -18.56 7.43
CA THR A 115 -2.85 -18.23 8.81
C THR A 115 -3.73 -16.97 8.80
N PRO A 116 -5.00 -17.05 9.23
CA PRO A 116 -5.89 -15.90 9.30
C PRO A 116 -5.31 -14.78 10.17
N PHE A 117 -5.27 -13.55 9.62
CA PHE A 117 -5.11 -12.35 10.44
C PHE A 117 -6.47 -11.96 11.01
N GLU A 118 -6.56 -11.79 12.32
CA GLU A 118 -7.74 -11.15 12.92
C GLU A 118 -7.63 -9.64 12.69
N TYR A 119 -8.55 -9.10 11.88
CA TYR A 119 -8.77 -7.67 11.75
C TYR A 119 -9.43 -7.18 13.06
N LYS A 120 -8.90 -6.10 13.64
CA LYS A 120 -9.49 -5.46 14.82
C LYS A 120 -10.62 -4.52 14.44
#